data_AF-A0A378J8C9-F1
#
_entry.id   AF-A0A378J8C9-F1
#
_cell.length_a   1.000
_cell.length_b   1.000
_cell.length_c   1.000
_cell.angle_alpha   90.00
_cell.angle_beta   90.00
_cell.angle_gamma   90.00
#
_symmetry.space_group_name_H-M   'P 1'
#
loop_
_entity.id
_entity.type
_entity.pdbx_description
1 polymer ?
#
loop_
_entity_poly.entity_id
_entity_poly.type
_entity_poly.pdbx_seq_one_letter_code
_entity_poly.pdbx_strand_id
1 'polypeptide(L)'
;MKGKSFIGLMVSALSLTTAAHADFTFYSSTNDCKNVSGNWKGAGTATHNRWIKCHYEGSGTISELDSAGNFTLEVEARKLSGSTFCPSYTKHALTGVCTNGQVTVKTEYGNLTGNFSTNSGSSNGTLTVLPGIDVDVEILFQRVAK
;
A
#
# COMPACT_ATOMS: atom_id res chain seq x y z
N MET A 1 42.60 53.19 -53.23
CA MET A 1 43.38 51.94 -53.41
C MET A 1 43.19 51.07 -52.17
N LYS A 2 42.83 49.79 -52.38
CA LYS A 2 43.13 48.58 -51.57
C LYS A 2 42.80 48.66 -50.05
N GLY A 3 41.94 47.85 -49.45
CA GLY A 3 41.45 46.51 -49.77
C GLY A 3 41.64 45.58 -48.55
N LYS A 4 40.71 44.63 -48.38
CA LYS A 4 40.68 43.46 -47.47
C LYS A 4 40.05 43.76 -46.08
N SER A 5 38.81 43.39 -45.79
CA SER A 5 38.18 42.04 -45.70
C SER A 5 38.86 41.13 -44.68
N PHE A 6 38.21 40.98 -43.52
CA PHE A 6 38.24 39.74 -42.74
C PHE A 6 36.82 39.37 -42.34
N ILE A 7 36.49 38.16 -42.74
CA ILE A 7 35.29 37.37 -42.52
C ILE A 7 35.21 37.01 -41.04
N GLY A 8 34.02 37.12 -40.45
CA GLY A 8 33.74 36.71 -39.08
C GLY A 8 32.27 36.41 -38.86
N LEU A 9 31.83 35.28 -39.39
CA LEU A 9 30.52 34.67 -39.22
C LEU A 9 30.30 34.39 -37.72
N MET A 10 29.42 35.13 -37.04
CA MET A 10 28.85 34.70 -35.74
C MET A 10 27.34 34.59 -35.92
N VAL A 11 27.01 33.37 -36.31
CA VAL A 11 25.69 32.75 -36.39
C VAL A 11 24.95 32.95 -35.07
N SER A 12 23.72 33.46 -35.19
CA SER A 12 22.57 33.12 -34.37
C SER A 12 22.83 32.99 -32.87
N ALA A 13 22.71 34.09 -32.12
CA ALA A 13 22.42 33.99 -30.70
C ALA A 13 21.08 33.26 -30.56
N LEU A 14 21.20 31.99 -30.20
CA LEU A 14 20.14 31.01 -30.16
C LEU A 14 18.94 31.55 -29.39
N SER A 15 17.78 31.39 -30.02
CA SER A 15 16.47 31.20 -29.42
C SER A 15 16.53 30.07 -28.38
N LEU A 16 17.08 30.35 -27.20
CA LEU A 16 16.97 29.51 -26.02
C LEU A 16 15.88 30.10 -25.11
N THR A 17 14.69 30.31 -25.67
CA THR A 17 13.49 30.05 -24.89
C THR A 17 13.41 28.53 -24.75
N THR A 18 14.21 27.96 -23.84
CA THR A 18 13.84 26.67 -23.28
C THR A 18 12.43 26.88 -22.77
N ALA A 19 11.46 26.27 -23.44
CA ALA A 19 10.12 26.16 -22.91
C ALA A 19 10.30 25.61 -21.51
N ALA A 20 10.23 26.49 -20.52
CA ALA A 20 10.07 26.11 -19.13
C ALA A 20 8.66 25.53 -19.10
N HIS A 21 8.55 24.28 -19.54
CA HIS A 21 7.48 23.41 -19.14
C HIS A 21 7.66 23.35 -17.62
N ALA A 22 6.98 24.26 -16.92
CA ALA A 22 6.64 24.00 -15.55
C ALA A 22 5.89 22.68 -15.62
N ASP A 23 6.56 21.61 -15.20
CA ASP A 23 5.92 20.32 -15.00
C ASP A 23 4.90 20.55 -13.88
N PHE A 24 3.69 20.96 -14.28
CA PHE A 24 2.55 20.94 -13.41
C PHE A 24 2.26 19.48 -13.14
N THR A 25 2.87 18.97 -12.06
CA THR A 25 2.49 17.69 -11.49
C THR A 25 1.12 17.92 -10.86
N PHE A 26 0.07 17.62 -11.62
CA PHE A 26 -1.27 17.52 -11.08
C PHE A 26 -1.28 16.33 -10.13
N TYR A 27 -1.10 16.58 -8.84
CA TYR A 27 -1.46 15.60 -7.83
C TYR A 27 -2.99 15.47 -7.88
N SER A 28 -3.47 14.34 -8.38
CA SER A 28 -4.88 13.99 -8.20
C SER A 28 -5.15 14.00 -6.69
N SER A 29 -5.96 14.94 -6.22
CA SER A 29 -6.35 15.06 -4.81
C SER A 29 -7.32 13.95 -4.38
N THR A 30 -7.55 12.97 -5.24
CA THR A 30 -8.35 11.81 -4.89
C THR A 30 -7.47 10.84 -4.10
N ASN A 31 -7.45 11.07 -2.79
CA ASN A 31 -7.06 10.03 -1.84
C ASN A 31 -8.11 8.91 -2.00
N ASP A 32 -7.91 8.00 -2.97
CA ASP A 32 -8.95 7.06 -3.44
C ASP A 32 -9.32 5.95 -2.45
N CYS A 33 -8.93 6.14 -1.19
CA CYS A 33 -9.28 5.40 0.01
C CYS A 33 -10.80 5.32 0.30
N LYS A 34 -11.65 5.82 -0.60
CA LYS A 34 -13.12 5.80 -0.52
C LYS A 34 -13.68 4.39 -0.33
N ASN A 35 -12.96 3.39 -0.81
CA ASN A 35 -13.38 1.99 -0.75
C ASN A 35 -12.77 1.23 0.44
N VAL A 36 -12.13 1.89 1.41
CA VAL A 36 -11.47 1.21 2.52
C VAL A 36 -12.46 0.86 3.64
N SER A 37 -13.33 1.79 4.04
CA SER A 37 -14.26 1.58 5.15
C SER A 37 -15.33 0.51 4.84
N GLY A 38 -15.79 -0.16 5.90
CA GLY A 38 -16.85 -1.16 5.85
C GLY A 38 -16.44 -2.55 6.30
N ASN A 39 -17.29 -3.52 5.99
CA ASN A 39 -17.14 -4.91 6.42
C ASN A 39 -16.50 -5.77 5.33
N TRP A 40 -15.54 -6.59 5.75
CA TRP A 40 -14.71 -7.42 4.89
C TRP A 40 -14.67 -8.84 5.41
N LYS A 41 -14.59 -9.79 4.49
CA LYS A 41 -14.21 -11.18 4.75
C LYS A 41 -12.98 -11.50 3.93
N GLY A 42 -12.08 -12.31 4.44
CA GLY A 42 -10.86 -12.62 3.73
C GLY A 42 -10.30 -13.98 4.06
N ALA A 43 -9.35 -14.38 3.22
CA ALA A 43 -8.50 -15.53 3.44
C ALA A 43 -7.05 -15.07 3.40
N GLY A 44 -6.24 -15.61 4.30
CA GLY A 44 -4.84 -15.23 4.44
C GLY A 44 -3.94 -16.44 4.60
N THR A 45 -2.69 -16.25 4.22
CA THR A 45 -1.61 -17.21 4.45
C THR A 45 -0.51 -16.53 5.24
N ALA A 46 -0.07 -17.18 6.31
CA ALA A 46 1.13 -16.82 7.06
C ALA A 46 2.20 -17.88 6.80
N THR A 47 3.37 -17.44 6.35
CA THR A 47 4.47 -18.32 5.93
C THR A 47 5.74 -17.94 6.68
N HIS A 48 6.26 -18.86 7.49
CA HIS A 48 7.60 -18.75 8.05
C HIS A 48 8.52 -19.74 7.33
N ASN A 49 9.45 -19.21 6.55
CA ASN A 49 10.31 -20.00 5.66
C ASN A 49 9.49 -20.94 4.74
N ARG A 50 10.13 -21.89 4.06
CA ARG A 50 9.43 -22.82 3.15
C ARG A 50 8.60 -23.91 3.85
N TRP A 51 8.70 -24.02 5.17
CA TRP A 51 8.24 -25.21 5.93
C TRP A 51 7.02 -24.97 6.79
N ILE A 52 6.85 -23.76 7.33
CA ILE A 52 5.72 -23.45 8.20
C ILE A 52 4.75 -22.56 7.42
N LYS A 53 3.64 -23.16 6.99
CA LYS A 53 2.58 -22.46 6.28
C LYS A 53 1.26 -22.65 7.02
N CYS A 54 0.53 -21.55 7.22
CA CYS A 54 -0.74 -21.54 7.91
C CYS A 54 -1.77 -20.76 7.13
N HIS A 55 -2.94 -21.37 6.99
CA HIS A 55 -4.06 -20.81 6.25
C HIS A 55 -5.15 -20.37 7.21
N TYR A 56 -5.66 -19.18 6.98
CA TYR A 56 -6.65 -18.53 7.82
C TYR A 56 -7.82 -18.05 6.97
N GLU A 57 -9.00 -18.09 7.55
CA GLU A 57 -10.13 -17.24 7.14
C GLU A 57 -10.35 -16.19 8.21
N GLY A 58 -10.88 -15.04 7.83
CA GLY A 58 -11.14 -13.98 8.77
C GLY A 58 -12.23 -13.04 8.30
N SER A 59 -12.68 -12.22 9.24
CA SER A 59 -13.57 -11.11 8.98
C SER A 59 -13.06 -9.87 9.70
N GLY A 60 -13.45 -8.71 9.20
CA GLY A 60 -13.09 -7.47 9.87
C GLY A 60 -13.91 -6.30 9.43
N THR A 61 -13.93 -5.28 10.29
CA THR A 61 -14.62 -4.02 10.06
C THR A 61 -13.60 -2.90 10.11
N ILE A 62 -13.55 -2.11 9.04
CA ILE A 62 -12.72 -0.90 8.96
C ILE A 62 -13.62 0.31 9.19
N SER A 63 -13.23 1.17 10.13
CA SER A 63 -13.96 2.42 10.41
C SER A 63 -13.91 3.39 9.23
N GLU A 64 -14.70 4.45 9.33
CA GLU A 64 -14.49 5.62 8.49
C GLU A 64 -13.07 6.20 8.70
N LEU A 65 -12.56 6.85 7.65
CA LEU A 65 -11.25 7.47 7.65
C LEU A 65 -11.36 8.91 8.17
N ASP A 66 -10.39 9.34 8.96
CA ASP A 66 -10.27 10.75 9.34
C ASP A 66 -9.70 11.62 8.20
N SER A 67 -9.56 12.92 8.44
CA SER A 67 -9.02 13.88 7.45
C SER A 67 -7.56 13.63 7.07
N ALA A 68 -6.81 12.90 7.90
CA ALA A 68 -5.44 12.48 7.64
C ALA A 68 -5.36 11.06 7.04
N GLY A 69 -6.50 10.41 6.79
CA GLY A 69 -6.59 9.06 6.24
C GLY A 69 -6.38 7.95 7.27
N ASN A 70 -6.35 8.25 8.57
CA ASN A 70 -6.24 7.23 9.61
C ASN A 70 -7.58 6.51 9.82
N PHE A 71 -7.51 5.23 10.20
CA PHE A 71 -8.67 4.42 10.52
C PHE A 71 -8.33 3.39 11.61
N THR A 72 -9.38 2.83 12.22
CA THR A 72 -9.30 1.65 13.08
C THR A 72 -9.87 0.43 12.37
N LEU A 73 -9.32 -0.73 12.68
CA LEU A 73 -9.70 -2.03 12.12
C LEU A 73 -9.93 -3.01 13.27
N GLU A 74 -11.12 -3.60 13.34
CA GLU A 74 -11.34 -4.80 14.13
C GLU A 74 -11.23 -6.01 13.22
N VAL A 75 -10.34 -6.95 13.54
CA VAL A 75 -10.12 -8.16 12.75
C VAL A 75 -10.22 -9.38 13.63
N GLU A 76 -10.87 -10.41 13.11
CA GLU A 76 -10.84 -11.76 13.63
C GLU A 76 -10.35 -12.72 12.55
N ALA A 77 -9.51 -13.68 12.95
CA ALA A 77 -9.02 -14.72 12.07
C ALA A 77 -9.08 -16.07 12.77
N ARG A 78 -9.45 -17.09 12.01
CA ARG A 78 -9.53 -18.49 12.42
C ARG A 78 -8.64 -19.32 11.52
N LYS A 79 -7.80 -20.16 12.12
CA LYS A 79 -6.95 -21.10 11.39
C LYS A 79 -7.81 -22.19 10.75
N LEU A 80 -7.64 -22.36 9.45
CA LEU A 80 -8.22 -23.45 8.67
C LEU A 80 -7.30 -24.67 8.67
N SER A 81 -6.01 -24.45 8.42
CA SER A 81 -5.02 -25.52 8.32
C SER A 81 -3.60 -24.99 8.52
N GLY A 82 -2.64 -25.92 8.69
CA GLY A 82 -1.22 -25.60 8.84
C GLY A 82 -0.65 -26.09 10.17
N SER A 83 0.50 -25.54 10.52
CA SER A 83 1.27 -25.94 11.71
C SER A 83 0.49 -25.79 13.03
N THR A 84 0.81 -26.63 14.02
CA THR A 84 0.31 -26.51 15.39
C THR A 84 0.81 -25.27 16.10
N PHE A 85 1.97 -24.73 15.69
CA PHE A 85 2.52 -23.47 16.21
C PHE A 85 1.68 -22.24 15.85
N CYS A 86 0.83 -22.36 14.85
CA CYS A 86 -0.04 -21.27 14.42
C CYS A 86 -1.25 -21.13 15.35
N PRO A 87 -1.57 -19.91 15.83
CA PRO A 87 -2.75 -19.65 16.64
C PRO A 87 -4.02 -20.20 15.98
N SER A 88 -4.92 -20.80 16.76
CA SER A 88 -6.19 -21.32 16.23
C SER A 88 -7.20 -20.20 15.96
N TYR A 89 -7.20 -19.16 16.78
CA TYR A 89 -8.07 -18.00 16.68
C TYR A 89 -7.35 -16.77 17.21
N THR A 90 -7.54 -15.63 16.54
CA THR A 90 -7.01 -14.33 16.96
C THR A 90 -8.07 -13.26 16.74
N LYS A 91 -8.19 -12.32 17.67
CA LYS A 91 -9.01 -11.11 17.52
C LYS A 91 -8.21 -9.90 17.97
N HIS A 92 -8.08 -8.91 17.10
CA HIS A 92 -7.28 -7.72 17.37
C HIS A 92 -8.02 -6.45 16.92
N ALA A 93 -7.82 -5.38 17.68
CA ALA A 93 -8.09 -4.02 17.24
C ALA A 93 -6.76 -3.40 16.80
N LEU A 94 -6.68 -2.98 15.54
CA LEU A 94 -5.50 -2.43 14.90
C LEU A 94 -5.79 -1.02 14.41
N THR A 95 -4.72 -0.30 14.08
CA THR A 95 -4.81 1.02 13.45
C THR A 95 -4.18 0.95 12.07
N GLY A 96 -4.61 1.84 11.18
CA GLY A 96 -4.01 1.96 9.88
C GLY A 96 -4.13 3.36 9.34
N VAL A 97 -3.45 3.58 8.22
CA VAL A 97 -3.48 4.83 7.47
C VAL A 97 -3.64 4.51 6.00
N CYS A 98 -4.45 5.29 5.30
CA CYS A 98 -4.53 5.24 3.86
C CYS A 98 -3.98 6.54 3.26
N THR A 99 -2.99 6.39 2.40
CA THR A 99 -2.31 7.52 1.75
C THR A 99 -2.15 7.20 0.27
N ASN A 100 -2.72 8.04 -0.59
CA ASN A 100 -2.66 7.90 -2.04
C ASN A 100 -3.17 6.54 -2.54
N GLY A 101 -4.24 6.03 -1.92
CA GLY A 101 -4.86 4.74 -2.28
C GLY A 101 -4.15 3.50 -1.73
N GLN A 102 -2.97 3.66 -1.11
CA GLN A 102 -2.28 2.58 -0.42
C GLN A 102 -2.67 2.58 1.06
N VAL A 103 -3.12 1.41 1.54
CA VAL A 103 -3.44 1.16 2.94
C VAL A 103 -2.25 0.55 3.64
N THR A 104 -1.89 1.09 4.80
CA THR A 104 -0.91 0.52 5.72
C THR A 104 -1.61 0.18 7.03
N VAL A 105 -1.69 -1.10 7.38
CA VAL A 105 -2.16 -1.58 8.68
C VAL A 105 -0.95 -1.75 9.59
N LYS A 106 -0.99 -1.10 10.76
CA LYS A 106 0.07 -1.14 11.76
C LYS A 106 -0.23 -2.26 12.75
N THR A 107 0.73 -3.15 12.93
CA THR A 107 0.69 -4.20 13.95
C THR A 107 1.86 -4.03 14.91
N GLU A 108 1.82 -4.73 16.04
CA GLU A 108 2.95 -4.77 16.98
C GLU A 108 4.19 -5.50 16.40
N TYR A 109 4.01 -6.26 15.32
CA TYR A 109 5.04 -7.07 14.67
C TYR A 109 5.57 -6.48 13.35
N GLY A 110 5.06 -5.33 12.93
CA GLY A 110 5.37 -4.72 11.63
C GLY A 110 4.13 -4.20 10.91
N ASN A 111 4.31 -3.78 9.66
CA ASN A 111 3.24 -3.20 8.86
C ASN A 111 2.81 -4.16 7.75
N LEU A 112 1.51 -4.19 7.48
CA LEU A 112 0.95 -4.80 6.28
C LEU A 112 0.51 -3.70 5.33
N THR A 113 0.92 -3.79 4.07
CA THR A 113 0.57 -2.83 3.02
C THR A 113 -0.36 -3.48 2.01
N GLY A 114 -1.37 -2.73 1.58
CA GLY A 114 -2.41 -3.26 0.72
C GLY A 114 -3.17 -2.19 -0.03
N ASN A 115 -4.10 -2.63 -0.87
CA ASN A 115 -4.98 -1.76 -1.63
C ASN A 115 -6.41 -2.31 -1.58
N PHE A 116 -7.38 -1.40 -1.66
CA PHE A 116 -8.81 -1.72 -1.63
C PHE A 116 -9.50 -1.15 -2.87
N SER A 117 -10.31 -1.98 -3.50
CA SER A 117 -11.27 -1.61 -4.55
C SER A 117 -12.69 -1.67 -3.98
N THR A 118 -13.69 -1.36 -4.80
CA THR A 118 -15.10 -1.38 -4.38
C THR A 118 -15.50 -2.70 -3.73
N ASN A 119 -15.07 -3.84 -4.26
CA ASN A 119 -15.56 -5.16 -3.83
C ASN A 119 -14.47 -6.11 -3.33
N SER A 120 -13.20 -5.77 -3.53
CA SER A 120 -12.07 -6.63 -3.15
C SER A 120 -10.90 -5.82 -2.65
N GLY A 121 -9.99 -6.47 -1.93
CA GLY A 121 -8.73 -5.88 -1.53
C GLY A 121 -7.67 -6.95 -1.38
N SER A 122 -6.42 -6.51 -1.25
CA SER A 122 -5.31 -7.37 -0.89
C SER A 122 -4.37 -6.62 0.03
N SER A 123 -3.69 -7.36 0.90
CA SER A 123 -2.64 -6.82 1.77
C SER A 123 -1.56 -7.86 1.97
N ASN A 124 -0.32 -7.42 2.05
CA ASN A 124 0.82 -8.27 2.34
C ASN A 124 1.87 -7.54 3.18
N GLY A 125 2.78 -8.30 3.77
CA GLY A 125 3.90 -7.75 4.50
C GLY A 125 4.63 -8.83 5.28
N THR A 126 5.81 -8.49 5.77
CA THR A 126 6.61 -9.36 6.63
C THR A 126 6.46 -8.88 8.07
N LEU A 127 6.07 -9.79 8.96
CA LEU A 127 5.89 -9.53 10.39
C LEU A 127 6.98 -10.24 11.19
N THR A 128 7.72 -9.49 12.00
CA THR A 128 8.72 -10.03 12.93
C THR A 128 8.03 -10.38 14.24
N VAL A 129 7.62 -11.64 14.39
CA VAL A 129 6.86 -12.09 15.57
C VAL A 129 7.75 -12.34 16.79
N LEU A 130 9.02 -12.68 16.56
CA LEU A 130 10.06 -12.88 17.57
C LEU A 130 11.43 -12.49 16.97
N PRO A 131 12.46 -12.20 17.77
CA PRO A 131 13.81 -11.96 17.26
C PRO A 131 14.29 -13.09 16.34
N GLY A 132 14.55 -12.77 15.08
CA GLY A 132 14.99 -13.71 14.06
C GLY A 132 13.90 -14.62 13.48
N ILE A 133 12.62 -14.36 13.78
CA ILE A 133 11.47 -15.10 13.24
C ILE A 133 10.56 -14.13 12.50
N ASP A 134 10.70 -14.14 11.18
CA ASP A 134 9.89 -13.34 10.26
C ASP A 134 8.83 -14.21 9.59
N VAL A 135 7.64 -13.65 9.43
CA VAL A 135 6.49 -14.33 8.83
C VAL A 135 5.96 -13.48 7.70
N ASP A 136 5.97 -14.04 6.50
CA ASP A 136 5.35 -13.41 5.33
C ASP A 136 3.84 -13.66 5.37
N VAL A 137 3.09 -12.57 5.36
CA VAL A 137 1.63 -12.58 5.41
C VAL A 137 1.10 -12.08 4.08
N GLU A 138 0.16 -12.82 3.52
CA GLU A 138 -0.60 -12.43 2.33
C GLU A 138 -2.09 -12.62 2.62
N ILE A 139 -2.90 -11.62 2.31
CA ILE A 139 -4.33 -11.62 2.60
C ILE A 139 -5.09 -11.10 1.39
N LEU A 140 -6.18 -11.78 1.07
CA LEU A 140 -7.17 -11.36 0.08
C LEU A 140 -8.49 -11.11 0.79
N PHE A 141 -9.12 -9.99 0.49
CA PHE A 141 -10.39 -9.56 1.11
C PHE A 141 -11.47 -9.39 0.05
N GLN A 142 -12.71 -9.62 0.45
CA GLN A 142 -13.94 -9.36 -0.29
C GLN A 142 -14.90 -8.58 0.59
N ARG A 143 -15.56 -7.58 -0.01
CA ARG A 143 -16.54 -6.76 0.70
C ARG A 143 -17.77 -7.61 1.03
N VAL A 144 -18.27 -7.49 2.25
CA VAL A 144 -19.53 -8.12 2.64
C VAL A 144 -20.67 -7.20 2.17
N ALA A 145 -21.48 -7.69 1.24
CA ALA A 145 -22.72 -7.02 0.86
C ALA A 145 -23.64 -6.93 2.08
N LYS A 146 -24.24 -5.76 2.30
CA LYS A 146 -25.27 -5.55 3.33
C LYS A 146 -26.54 -6.32 3.01
#